data_AF-A0A381RDC5-F1
#
_entry.id   AF-A0A381RDC5-F1
#
_cell.length_a   1.000
_cell.length_b   1.000
_cell.length_c   1.000
_cell.angle_alpha   90.00
_cell.angle_beta   90.00
_cell.angle_gamma   90.00
#
_symmetry.space_group_name_H-M   'P 1'
#
loop_
_entity.id
_entity.type
_entity.pdbx_description
1 polymer ?
#
loop_
_entity_poly.entity_id
_entity_poly.type
_entity_poly.pdbx_seq_one_letter_code
_entity_poly.pdbx_strand_id
1 'polypeptide(L)'
;MLEIIKNLEQFGLSTNAARAYCSLLKSNPATGYEISSQAGIPRSAVYNVLSKLESMGLVSGMGEKPKRYIPLSPSSLIEHLENSHQDALEELKHGLEHMKLDEEAFDFWHIHGY
;
A
#
# COMPACT_ATOMS: atom_id res chain seq x y z
N MET A 1 14.85 0.00 -9.12
CA MET A 1 13.98 -0.94 -8.38
C MET A 1 13.96 -0.66 -6.88
N LEU A 2 15.12 -0.54 -6.22
CA LEU A 2 15.17 -0.19 -4.79
C LEU A 2 14.48 1.14 -4.48
N GLU A 3 14.62 2.14 -5.34
CA GLU A 3 13.94 3.43 -5.21
C GLU A 3 12.40 3.29 -5.29
N ILE A 4 11.89 2.55 -6.27
CA ILE A 4 10.45 2.27 -6.39
C ILE A 4 9.92 1.55 -5.14
N ILE A 5 10.67 0.58 -4.62
CA ILE A 5 10.29 -0.12 -3.38
C ILE A 5 10.19 0.85 -2.21
N LYS A 6 11.19 1.72 -2.03
CA LYS A 6 11.16 2.74 -0.96
C LYS A 6 10.01 3.73 -1.11
N ASN A 7 9.68 4.12 -2.34
CA ASN A 7 8.55 5.01 -2.58
C ASN A 7 7.23 4.30 -2.21
N LEU A 8 7.04 3.05 -2.61
CA LEU A 8 5.86 2.27 -2.21
C LEU A 8 5.75 2.07 -0.69
N GLU A 9 6.89 1.97 0.02
CA GLU A 9 6.91 1.91 1.48
C GLU A 9 6.38 3.19 2.14
N GLN A 10 6.58 4.36 1.53
CA GLN A 10 6.00 5.62 2.02
C GLN A 10 4.48 5.64 1.90
N PHE A 11 3.90 4.86 0.99
CA PHE A 11 2.46 4.65 0.84
C PHE A 11 1.95 3.44 1.62
N GLY A 12 2.69 2.98 2.63
CA GLY A 12 2.23 1.97 3.59
C GLY A 12 2.40 0.50 3.15
N LEU A 13 3.04 0.23 2.01
CA LEU A 13 3.41 -1.14 1.65
C LEU A 13 4.62 -1.61 2.46
N SER A 14 4.63 -2.88 2.89
CA SER A 14 5.87 -3.47 3.40
C SER A 14 6.88 -3.73 2.27
N THR A 15 8.17 -3.85 2.59
CA THR A 15 9.22 -4.19 1.60
C THR A 15 8.87 -5.42 0.77
N ASN A 16 8.31 -6.45 1.41
CA ASN A 16 7.91 -7.68 0.73
C ASN A 16 6.69 -7.46 -0.16
N ALA A 17 5.70 -6.66 0.27
CA ALA A 17 4.56 -6.29 -0.56
C ALA A 17 4.98 -5.51 -1.80
N ALA A 18 5.86 -4.51 -1.64
CA ALA A 18 6.42 -3.74 -2.76
C ALA A 18 7.20 -4.64 -3.73
N ARG A 19 8.04 -5.56 -3.22
CA ARG A 19 8.76 -6.55 -4.05
C ARG A 19 7.82 -7.48 -4.82
N ALA A 20 6.79 -8.02 -4.15
CA ALA A 20 5.81 -8.89 -4.79
C ALA A 20 5.05 -8.17 -5.90
N TYR A 21 4.59 -6.93 -5.64
CA TYR A 21 3.92 -6.10 -6.64
C TYR A 21 4.84 -5.78 -7.83
N CYS A 22 6.08 -5.35 -7.59
CA CYS A 22 7.04 -5.11 -8.67
C CYS A 22 7.39 -6.37 -9.48
N SER A 23 7.43 -7.54 -8.83
CA SER A 23 7.61 -8.82 -9.52
C SER A 23 6.45 -9.13 -10.45
N LEU A 24 5.22 -8.94 -9.95
CA LEU A 24 4.00 -9.12 -10.70
C LEU A 24 3.91 -8.19 -11.92
N LEU A 25 4.37 -6.93 -11.80
CA LEU A 25 4.42 -6.02 -12.96
C LEU A 25 5.31 -6.55 -14.10
N LYS A 26 6.34 -7.34 -13.79
CA LYS A 26 7.23 -7.94 -14.79
C LYS A 26 6.68 -9.25 -15.37
N SER A 27 5.98 -10.02 -14.55
CA SER A 27 5.46 -11.33 -14.91
C SER A 27 4.09 -11.54 -14.25
N ASN A 28 3.04 -11.32 -15.03
CA ASN A 28 1.67 -11.63 -14.67
C ASN A 28 0.94 -12.24 -15.87
N PRO A 29 -0.05 -13.13 -15.66
CA PRO A 29 -0.47 -13.67 -14.36
C PRO A 29 0.52 -14.71 -13.79
N ALA A 30 0.84 -14.63 -12.50
CA ALA A 30 1.80 -15.52 -11.84
C ALA A 30 1.23 -16.19 -10.57
N THR A 31 1.69 -17.39 -10.26
CA THR A 31 1.33 -18.12 -9.04
C THR A 31 2.13 -17.60 -7.84
N GLY A 32 1.63 -17.83 -6.61
CA GLY A 32 2.38 -17.48 -5.40
C GLY A 32 3.77 -18.10 -5.34
N TYR A 33 3.97 -19.26 -5.96
CA TYR A 33 5.28 -19.90 -6.06
C TYR A 33 6.24 -19.14 -6.97
N GLU A 34 5.80 -18.78 -8.17
CA GLU A 34 6.61 -18.00 -9.12
C GLU A 34 6.96 -16.63 -8.53
N ILE A 35 6.01 -15.97 -7.87
CA ILE A 35 6.20 -14.67 -7.20
C ILE A 35 7.23 -14.80 -6.07
N SER A 36 7.14 -15.85 -5.24
CA SER A 36 8.11 -16.12 -4.17
C SER A 36 9.54 -16.21 -4.72
N SER A 37 9.72 -16.97 -5.81
CA SER A 37 11.03 -17.15 -6.44
C SER A 37 11.55 -15.86 -7.08
N GLN A 38 10.71 -15.13 -7.81
CA GLN A 38 11.12 -13.93 -8.53
C GLN A 38 11.36 -12.72 -7.61
N ALA A 39 10.55 -12.58 -6.54
CA ALA A 39 10.63 -11.49 -5.58
C ALA A 39 11.63 -11.75 -4.44
N GLY A 40 12.18 -12.97 -4.34
CA GLY A 40 13.07 -13.37 -3.25
C GLY A 40 12.37 -13.42 -1.88
N ILE A 41 11.08 -13.72 -1.87
CA ILE A 41 10.25 -13.78 -0.65
C ILE A 41 10.09 -15.25 -0.25
N PRO A 42 10.33 -15.65 1.00
CA PRO A 42 10.11 -17.03 1.45
C PRO A 42 8.66 -17.49 1.18
N ARG A 43 8.47 -18.76 0.79
CA ARG A 43 7.13 -19.32 0.52
C ARG A 43 6.19 -19.22 1.73
N SER A 44 6.73 -19.31 2.94
CA SER A 44 5.95 -19.14 4.18
C SER A 44 5.37 -17.73 4.34
N ALA A 45 5.96 -16.72 3.70
CA ALA A 45 5.54 -15.32 3.77
C ALA A 45 4.75 -14.86 2.54
N VAL A 46 5.02 -15.40 1.35
CA VAL A 46 4.46 -14.88 0.08
C VAL A 46 2.94 -14.88 0.05
N TYR A 47 2.28 -15.91 0.59
CA TYR A 47 0.83 -15.99 0.56
C TYR A 47 0.17 -14.97 1.49
N ASN A 48 0.80 -14.67 2.63
CA ASN A 48 0.34 -13.59 3.50
C ASN A 48 0.51 -12.23 2.80
N VAL A 49 1.66 -12.01 2.17
CA VAL A 49 1.92 -10.79 1.39
C VAL A 49 0.90 -10.60 0.27
N LEU A 50 0.60 -11.66 -0.48
CA LEU A 50 -0.39 -11.62 -1.56
C LEU A 50 -1.81 -11.40 -1.02
N SER A 51 -2.17 -12.04 0.09
CA SER A 51 -3.46 -11.79 0.75
C SER A 51 -3.59 -10.34 1.21
N LYS A 52 -2.50 -9.72 1.69
CA LYS A 52 -2.51 -8.31 2.09
C LYS A 52 -2.68 -7.40 0.88
N LEU A 53 -1.96 -7.66 -0.21
CA LEU A 53 -2.10 -6.93 -1.47
C LEU A 53 -3.52 -7.06 -2.06
N GLU A 54 -4.12 -8.25 -1.99
CA GLU A 54 -5.53 -8.46 -2.39
C GLU A 54 -6.49 -7.67 -1.48
N SER A 55 -6.27 -7.67 -0.16
CA SER A 55 -7.12 -6.89 0.76
C SER A 55 -7.02 -5.38 0.56
N MET A 56 -5.89 -4.91 0.02
CA MET A 56 -5.68 -3.52 -0.36
C MET A 56 -6.19 -3.24 -1.79
N GLY A 57 -6.72 -4.23 -2.50
CA GLY A 57 -7.16 -4.06 -3.89
C GLY A 57 -6.03 -3.84 -4.90
N LEU A 58 -4.77 -4.02 -4.50
CA LEU A 58 -3.60 -3.76 -5.36
C LEU A 58 -3.27 -4.93 -6.30
N VAL A 59 -3.79 -6.12 -6.00
CA VAL A 59 -3.61 -7.34 -6.76
C VAL A 59 -4.93 -8.10 -6.76
N SER A 60 -5.25 -8.77 -7.86
CA SER A 60 -6.41 -9.64 -8.01
C SER A 60 -5.99 -11.08 -8.25
N GLY A 61 -6.54 -12.00 -7.48
CA GLY A 61 -6.42 -13.43 -7.70
C GLY A 61 -7.44 -13.98 -8.71
N MET A 62 -7.01 -14.85 -9.62
CA MET A 62 -7.85 -15.54 -10.59
C MET A 62 -7.58 -17.05 -10.59
N GLY A 63 -8.65 -17.83 -10.76
CA GLY A 63 -8.61 -19.28 -10.90
C GLY A 63 -8.49 -20.02 -9.57
N GLU A 64 -8.81 -21.32 -9.61
CA GLU A 64 -8.91 -22.12 -8.38
C GLU A 64 -7.60 -22.86 -8.05
N LYS A 65 -6.93 -23.51 -9.02
CA LYS A 65 -5.70 -24.30 -8.76
C LYS A 65 -4.76 -24.40 -9.97
N PRO A 66 -3.52 -23.85 -9.90
CA PRO A 66 -3.04 -22.91 -8.88
C PRO A 66 -3.66 -21.52 -9.06
N LYS A 67 -4.04 -20.87 -7.95
CA LYS A 67 -4.45 -19.45 -7.93
C LYS A 67 -3.33 -18.59 -8.52
N ARG A 68 -3.67 -17.75 -9.51
CA ARG A 68 -2.76 -16.81 -10.14
C ARG A 68 -3.13 -15.39 -9.76
N TYR A 69 -2.16 -14.49 -9.81
CA TYR A 69 -2.29 -13.12 -9.36
C TYR A 69 -1.94 -12.15 -10.48
N ILE A 70 -2.70 -11.07 -10.59
CA ILE A 70 -2.51 -9.98 -11.53
C ILE A 70 -2.47 -8.67 -10.73
N PRO A 71 -1.45 -7.83 -10.90
CA PRO A 71 -1.38 -6.54 -10.20
C PRO A 71 -2.33 -5.53 -10.86
N LEU A 72 -2.69 -4.47 -10.11
CA LEU A 72 -3.15 -3.25 -10.75
C LEU A 72 -2.10 -2.75 -11.75
N SER A 73 -2.57 -2.05 -12.79
CA SER A 73 -1.65 -1.35 -13.68
C SER A 73 -0.95 -0.21 -12.92
N PRO A 74 0.25 0.24 -13.35
CA PRO A 74 0.92 1.36 -12.69
C PRO A 74 0.05 2.62 -12.58
N SER A 75 -0.73 2.97 -13.61
CA SER A 75 -1.63 4.13 -13.56
C SER A 75 -2.76 3.92 -12.57
N SER A 76 -3.38 2.74 -12.56
CA SER A 76 -4.45 2.41 -11.60
C SER A 76 -3.95 2.33 -10.16
N LEU A 77 -2.70 1.92 -9.94
CA LEU A 77 -2.08 1.96 -8.62
C LEU A 77 -1.94 3.40 -8.13
N ILE A 78 -1.45 4.32 -8.97
CA ILE A 78 -1.29 5.72 -8.58
C ILE A 78 -2.65 6.32 -8.20
N GLU A 79 -3.66 6.15 -9.05
CA GLU A 79 -5.03 6.59 -8.77
C GLU A 79 -5.58 5.98 -7.47
N HIS A 80 -5.35 4.69 -7.25
CA HIS A 80 -5.78 4.01 -6.02
C HIS A 80 -5.11 4.59 -4.76
N LEU A 81 -3.80 4.85 -4.81
CA LEU A 81 -3.06 5.42 -3.68
C LEU A 81 -3.47 6.87 -3.42
N GLU A 82 -3.67 7.68 -4.47
CA GLU A 82 -4.15 9.06 -4.35
C GLU A 82 -5.52 9.11 -3.68
N ASN A 83 -6.48 8.32 -4.17
CA ASN A 83 -7.83 8.27 -3.59
C ASN A 83 -7.80 7.79 -2.14
N SER A 84 -7.07 6.70 -1.85
CA SER A 84 -6.97 6.17 -0.48
C SER A 84 -6.34 7.17 0.49
N HIS A 85 -5.35 7.95 0.06
CA HIS A 85 -4.75 8.98 0.90
C HIS A 85 -5.66 10.18 1.10
N GLN A 86 -6.38 10.60 0.05
CA GLN A 86 -7.34 11.69 0.16
C GLN A 86 -8.46 11.33 1.15
N ASP A 87 -9.01 10.12 1.05
CA ASP A 87 -10.05 9.63 1.95
C ASP A 87 -9.55 9.59 3.41
N ALA A 88 -8.32 9.10 3.63
CA ALA A 88 -7.72 9.06 4.97
C ALA A 88 -7.48 10.46 5.56
N LEU A 89 -7.11 11.44 4.72
CA LEU A 89 -6.94 12.83 5.16
C LEU A 89 -8.28 13.49 5.50
N GLU A 90 -9.33 13.25 4.71
CA GLU A 90 -10.67 13.76 5.01
C GLU A 90 -11.25 13.14 6.29
N GLU A 91 -11.06 11.83 6.49
CA GLU A 91 -11.47 11.16 7.73
C GLU A 91 -10.71 11.72 8.95
N LEU A 92 -9.39 11.92 8.83
CA LEU A 92 -8.58 12.53 9.87
C LEU A 92 -9.03 13.97 10.18
N LYS A 93 -9.26 14.78 9.15
CA LYS A 93 -9.74 16.16 9.29
C LYS A 93 -11.07 16.20 10.03
N HIS A 94 -12.03 15.39 9.61
CA HIS A 94 -13.33 15.29 10.26
C HIS A 94 -13.17 14.85 11.72
N GLY A 95 -12.31 13.86 12.00
CA GLY A 95 -12.01 13.42 13.37
C GLY A 95 -11.45 14.55 14.24
N LEU A 96 -10.49 15.32 13.72
CA LEU A 96 -9.86 16.43 14.43
C LEU A 96 -10.80 17.60 14.68
N GLU A 97 -11.69 17.94 13.74
CA GLU A 97 -12.68 19.01 13.91
C GLU A 97 -13.66 18.74 15.07
N HIS A 98 -13.89 17.46 15.39
CA HIS A 98 -14.77 17.04 16.48
C HIS A 98 -14.02 16.87 17.82
N MET A 99 -12.69 16.98 17.82
CA MET A 99 -11.93 17.03 19.05
C MET A 99 -12.04 18.44 19.64
N LYS A 100 -12.53 18.55 20.88
CA LYS A 100 -12.46 19.82 21.62
C LYS A 100 -11.00 20.19 21.82
N LEU A 101 -10.52 21.15 21.05
CA LEU A 101 -9.21 21.76 21.26
C LEU A 101 -9.34 22.74 22.42
N ASP A 102 -8.39 22.67 23.35
CA ASP A 102 -8.22 23.70 24.37
C ASP A 102 -7.61 24.93 23.68
N GLU A 103 -8.43 25.96 23.46
CA GLU A 103 -8.06 27.16 22.68
C GLU A 103 -6.85 27.88 23.27
N GLU A 104 -6.63 27.79 24.59
CA GLU A 104 -5.48 28.41 25.28
C GLU A 104 -4.12 27.83 24.83
N ALA A 105 -4.07 26.56 24.39
CA ALA A 105 -2.84 25.92 23.94
C ALA A 105 -2.47 26.26 22.49
N PHE A 106 -3.46 26.61 21.65
CA PHE A 106 -3.26 26.96 20.24
C PHE A 106 -2.77 28.40 20.04
N ASP A 107 -3.17 29.32 20.91
CA ASP A 107 -2.70 30.72 20.88
C ASP A 107 -1.20 30.84 21.20
N PHE A 108 -0.66 29.95 22.04
CA PHE A 108 0.77 29.95 22.37
C PHE A 108 1.64 29.53 21.16
N TRP A 109 1.13 28.67 20.29
CA TRP A 109 1.82 28.22 19.06
C TRP A 109 1.85 29.30 17.96
N HIS A 110 0.86 30.18 17.88
CA HIS A 110 0.84 31.27 16.90
C HIS A 110 1.78 32.44 17.26
N ILE A 111 2.09 32.63 18.55
CA ILE A 111 2.91 33.75 19.02
C ILE A 111 4.42 33.48 18.87
N HIS A 112 4.82 32.20 18.83
CA HIS A 112 6.21 31.79 18.61
C HIS A 112 6.37 31.09 17.25
N GLY A 113 6.17 31.88 16.20
CA GLY A 113 6.36 31.44 14.81
C GLY A 113 7.74 30.81 14.58
N TYR A 114 7.73 29.70 13.84
CA TYR A 114 8.89 29.11 13.18
C TYR A 114 8.77 29.32 11.67
#